data_AF-A0A653N6Z2-F1
#
_entry.id   AF-A0A653N6Z2-F1
#
_cell.length_a   1.000
_cell.length_b   1.000
_cell.length_c   1.000
_cell.angle_alpha   90.00
_cell.angle_beta   90.00
_cell.angle_gamma   90.00
#
_symmetry.space_group_name_H-M   'P 1'
#
loop_
_entity.id
_entity.type
_entity.pdbx_description
1 polymer ?
#
loop_
_entity_poly.entity_id
_entity_poly.type
_entity_poly.pdbx_seq_one_letter_code
_entity_poly.pdbx_strand_id
1 'polypeptide(L)'
;MTTTLSPAAEPVGAARVLPGFRFELVKLLAQGRVRSALLVCLLAPAGFVSVISRQSSLPTDTVFGRWMHDTGWAGSLVVLAFACSWGLPLLVSLVAGDVFAVEDRLGTWRHLLVAVRSPRRIFAAKALASLTLILLLVVFLVASSVVGGLTAVGNHSLIGLDGHSLAAGEAGRIVLLTWLCVLAPTLAFAAIGLLGSVVLGRSPMGLLVPAALALAMNLVLMLPVPVVVRLALPSNAFLAWRGLYTEPASTGPLLIGVLVSLIWAAVATGLAYVLFVRRNFTDLSNDGAGRRTLVAAALPLAALAGVTALVIGAVTPASGTGIERGKLEHSLSTAFAHLYVLQTRELHRPAVTEAQLAAHTTCDKGGSRVEDHGPGNDWRCVVTWRLPGATATGSAIYQLDVTAEGRYVADGDGPKEVNGSFQVRTATGDTPNPLWQLDGYVDLLDQH
;
A
#
# COMPACT_ATOMS: atom_id res chain seq x y z
N MET A 1 34.74 3.00 -69.91
CA MET A 1 33.53 3.07 -69.06
C MET A 1 33.82 2.30 -67.79
N THR A 2 34.23 3.00 -66.73
CA THR A 2 34.51 2.43 -65.41
C THR A 2 33.23 2.52 -64.58
N THR A 3 32.58 1.39 -64.35
CA THR A 3 31.42 1.25 -63.48
C THR A 3 31.90 1.33 -62.02
N THR A 4 31.63 2.44 -61.36
CA THR A 4 31.76 2.57 -59.90
C THR A 4 30.66 1.74 -59.23
N LEU A 5 31.06 0.61 -58.62
CA LEU A 5 30.21 -0.16 -57.70
C LEU A 5 29.89 0.69 -56.48
N SER A 6 28.60 1.00 -56.29
CA SER A 6 28.09 1.61 -55.07
C SER A 6 28.28 0.65 -53.90
N PRO A 7 28.77 1.10 -52.73
CA PRO A 7 28.95 0.22 -51.58
C PRO A 7 27.59 -0.33 -51.14
N ALA A 8 27.53 -1.66 -50.94
CA ALA A 8 26.36 -2.33 -50.41
C ALA A 8 26.00 -1.71 -49.05
N ALA A 9 24.75 -1.27 -48.91
CA ALA A 9 24.23 -0.75 -47.65
C ALA A 9 24.40 -1.83 -46.57
N GLU A 10 25.15 -1.51 -45.50
CA GLU A 10 25.23 -2.37 -44.32
C GLU A 10 23.82 -2.68 -43.83
N PRO A 11 23.53 -3.93 -43.41
CA PRO A 11 22.26 -4.26 -42.81
C PRO A 11 22.08 -3.36 -41.60
N VAL A 12 21.08 -2.47 -41.65
CA VAL A 12 20.72 -1.57 -40.56
C VAL A 12 20.37 -2.43 -39.34
N GLY A 13 21.38 -2.68 -38.50
CA GLY A 13 21.22 -3.44 -37.27
C GLY A 13 20.07 -2.85 -36.47
N ALA A 14 19.21 -3.70 -35.92
CA ALA A 14 17.99 -3.32 -35.22
C ALA A 14 18.24 -2.08 -34.34
N ALA A 15 17.72 -0.94 -34.77
CA ALA A 15 17.99 0.33 -34.09
C ALA A 15 17.57 0.25 -32.62
N ARG A 16 18.52 0.59 -31.74
CA ARG A 16 18.47 0.32 -30.30
C ARG A 16 17.50 1.27 -29.60
N VAL A 17 16.73 0.78 -28.62
CA VAL A 17 15.83 1.60 -27.76
C VAL A 17 16.63 2.46 -26.77
N LEU A 18 17.85 2.04 -26.45
CA LEU A 18 18.70 2.62 -25.41
C LEU A 18 18.99 4.13 -25.57
N PRO A 19 19.30 4.68 -26.76
CA PRO A 19 19.51 6.12 -26.92
C PRO A 19 18.25 6.94 -26.62
N GLY A 20 17.08 6.46 -27.08
CA GLY A 20 15.79 7.10 -26.79
C GLY A 20 15.46 7.06 -25.30
N PHE A 21 15.67 5.91 -24.65
CA PHE A 21 15.49 5.77 -23.20
C PHE A 21 16.38 6.74 -22.41
N ARG A 22 17.68 6.85 -22.75
CA ARG A 22 18.61 7.77 -22.09
C ARG A 22 18.18 9.22 -22.25
N PHE A 23 17.76 9.61 -23.45
CA PHE A 23 17.25 10.94 -23.73
C PHE A 23 16.01 11.27 -22.89
N GLU A 24 15.03 10.37 -22.85
CA GLU A 24 13.82 10.57 -22.05
C GLU A 24 14.11 10.64 -20.55
N LEU A 25 15.04 9.82 -20.05
CA LEU A 25 15.46 9.86 -18.65
C LEU A 25 16.11 11.21 -18.29
N VAL A 26 17.04 11.70 -19.11
CA VAL A 26 17.67 13.01 -18.93
C VAL A 26 16.62 14.12 -18.99
N LYS A 27 15.66 14.02 -19.92
CA LYS A 27 14.56 14.97 -20.05
C LYS A 27 13.71 15.03 -18.77
N LEU A 28 13.33 13.87 -18.21
CA LEU A 28 12.57 13.82 -16.96
C LEU A 28 13.39 14.38 -15.79
N LEU A 29 14.65 13.97 -15.66
CA LEU A 29 15.55 14.45 -14.60
C LEU A 29 15.91 15.93 -14.74
N ALA A 30 15.76 16.54 -15.91
CA ALA A 30 15.96 17.97 -16.11
C ALA A 30 14.78 18.81 -15.57
N GLN A 31 13.60 18.21 -15.37
CA GLN A 31 12.42 18.94 -14.88
C GLN A 31 12.57 19.28 -13.40
N GLY A 32 12.42 20.56 -13.05
CA GLY A 32 12.47 21.04 -11.66
C GLY A 32 11.51 20.27 -10.75
N ARG A 33 10.28 20.03 -11.19
CA ARG A 33 9.27 19.24 -10.44
C ARG A 33 9.73 17.83 -10.08
N VAL A 34 10.43 17.14 -11.00
CA VAL A 34 10.95 15.79 -10.77
C VAL A 34 12.12 15.81 -9.79
N ARG A 35 13.03 16.78 -9.93
CA ARG A 35 14.14 16.97 -8.99
C ARG A 35 13.64 17.29 -7.58
N SER A 36 12.64 18.15 -7.46
CA SER A 36 11.99 18.43 -6.18
C SER A 36 11.34 17.17 -5.59
N ALA A 37 10.64 16.38 -6.41
CA ALA A 37 10.05 15.12 -5.95
C ALA A 37 11.11 14.12 -5.46
N LEU A 38 12.25 13.99 -6.15
CA LEU A 38 13.38 13.16 -5.72
C LEU A 38 13.95 13.64 -4.38
N LEU A 39 14.16 14.96 -4.22
CA LEU A 39 14.64 15.55 -2.99
C LEU A 39 13.67 15.33 -1.83
N VAL A 40 12.37 15.52 -2.07
CA VAL A 40 11.31 15.27 -1.08
C VAL A 40 11.29 13.80 -0.69
N CYS A 41 11.34 12.87 -1.64
CA CYS A 41 11.37 11.43 -1.33
C CYS A 41 12.63 11.04 -0.52
N LEU A 42 13.75 11.72 -0.75
CA LEU A 42 15.00 11.46 -0.06
C LEU A 42 15.04 12.06 1.35
N LEU A 43 14.45 13.24 1.58
CA LEU A 43 14.60 13.97 2.84
C LEU A 43 13.36 13.93 3.73
N ALA A 44 12.16 13.98 3.16
CA ALA A 44 10.93 14.14 3.94
C ALA A 44 10.63 12.96 4.85
N PRO A 45 10.77 11.68 4.43
CA PRO A 45 10.55 10.55 5.34
C PRO A 45 11.48 10.55 6.55
N ALA A 46 12.79 10.71 6.34
CA ALA A 46 13.76 10.78 7.42
C ALA A 46 13.51 11.98 8.35
N GLY A 47 13.20 13.14 7.78
CA GLY A 47 12.84 14.34 8.53
C GLY A 47 11.58 14.15 9.37
N PHE A 48 10.54 13.54 8.80
CA PHE A 48 9.29 13.23 9.50
C PHE A 48 9.53 12.35 10.73
N VAL A 49 10.22 11.22 10.57
CA VAL A 49 10.49 10.30 11.69
C VAL A 49 11.41 10.96 12.74
N SER A 50 12.38 11.76 12.31
CA SER A 50 13.26 12.52 13.21
C SER A 50 12.51 13.59 14.01
N VAL A 51 11.43 14.16 13.46
CA VAL A 51 10.59 15.14 14.16
C VAL A 51 9.66 14.43 15.14
N ILE A 52 8.96 13.37 14.72
CA ILE A 52 8.00 12.65 15.58
C ILE A 52 8.70 11.98 16.77
N SER A 53 9.91 11.46 16.58
CA SER A 53 10.72 10.89 17.68
C SER A 53 11.04 11.89 18.81
N ARG A 54 10.86 13.19 18.58
CA ARG A 54 11.05 14.25 19.59
C ARG A 54 9.73 14.79 20.14
N GLN A 55 8.60 14.38 19.59
CA GLN A 55 7.28 14.82 20.05
C GLN A 55 6.74 13.86 21.10
N SER A 56 5.95 14.37 22.03
CA SER A 56 5.24 13.55 23.01
C SER A 56 3.94 12.95 22.46
N SER A 57 3.38 13.53 21.40
CA SER A 57 2.17 13.05 20.72
C SER A 57 2.53 12.16 19.53
N LEU A 58 1.94 10.97 19.48
CA LEU A 58 2.12 10.02 18.38
C LEU A 58 0.89 9.99 17.46
N PRO A 59 1.06 9.65 16.16
CA PRO A 59 -0.05 9.49 15.22
C PRO A 59 -0.79 8.17 15.47
N THR A 60 -1.51 8.06 16.58
CA THR A 60 -2.16 6.82 17.05
C THR A 60 -3.19 6.25 16.09
N ASP A 61 -3.77 7.07 15.23
CA ASP A 61 -4.76 6.63 14.23
C ASP A 61 -4.09 5.90 13.05
N THR A 62 -2.78 6.03 12.87
CA THR A 62 -2.03 5.35 11.81
C THR A 62 -1.52 4.00 12.32
N VAL A 63 -1.59 2.97 11.47
CA VAL A 63 -1.06 1.64 11.75
C VAL A 63 0.42 1.72 12.12
N PHE A 64 0.80 1.11 13.26
CA PHE A 64 2.12 1.20 13.90
C PHE A 64 2.52 2.59 14.44
N GLY A 65 1.64 3.59 14.40
CA GLY A 65 1.92 4.94 14.91
C GLY A 65 2.23 4.97 16.40
N ARG A 66 1.59 4.10 17.19
CA ARG A 66 1.84 3.94 18.64
C ARG A 66 3.22 3.38 18.96
N TRP A 67 3.81 2.61 18.06
CA TRP A 67 5.10 1.92 18.24
C TRP A 67 6.29 2.74 17.72
N MET A 68 6.06 3.97 17.27
CA MET A 68 7.09 4.80 16.63
C MET A 68 8.23 5.22 17.55
N HIS A 69 8.02 5.29 18.87
CA HIS A 69 9.10 5.56 19.82
C HIS A 69 9.85 4.30 20.25
N ASP A 70 9.28 3.12 20.01
CA ASP A 70 9.86 1.86 20.47
C ASP A 70 10.84 1.27 19.44
N THR A 71 10.53 1.42 18.16
CA THR A 71 11.37 0.87 17.08
C THR A 71 11.41 1.74 15.84
N GLY A 72 12.60 1.85 15.24
CA GLY A 72 12.79 2.55 13.98
C GLY A 72 12.03 1.92 12.80
N TRP A 73 11.70 0.63 12.89
CA TRP A 73 10.93 -0.07 11.85
C TRP A 73 9.48 0.42 11.76
N ALA A 74 8.87 0.78 12.89
CA ALA A 74 7.53 1.37 12.93
C ALA A 74 7.49 2.71 12.17
N GLY A 75 8.54 3.52 12.28
CA GLY A 75 8.68 4.76 11.51
C GLY A 75 8.62 4.53 9.99
N SER A 76 9.27 3.48 9.47
CA SER A 76 9.18 3.15 8.04
C SER A 76 7.78 2.69 7.64
N LEU A 77 7.10 1.93 8.50
CA LEU A 77 5.73 1.46 8.23
C LEU A 77 4.69 2.57 8.26
N VAL A 78 4.85 3.56 9.13
CA VAL A 78 3.98 4.75 9.16
C VAL A 78 4.18 5.59 7.89
N VAL A 79 5.43 5.77 7.45
CA VAL A 79 5.70 6.42 6.15
C VAL A 79 5.10 5.62 5.00
N LEU A 80 5.24 4.30 5.03
CA LEU A 80 4.64 3.42 4.01
C LEU A 80 3.13 3.56 3.97
N ALA A 81 2.45 3.53 5.12
CA ALA A 81 1.00 3.71 5.21
C ALA A 81 0.57 5.04 4.57
N PHE A 82 1.25 6.14 4.89
CA PHE A 82 1.01 7.44 4.26
C PHE A 82 1.29 7.44 2.75
N ALA A 83 2.40 6.82 2.32
CA ALA A 83 2.78 6.72 0.92
C ALA A 83 1.75 5.91 0.11
N CYS A 84 1.25 4.81 0.66
CA CYS A 84 0.18 3.99 0.11
C CYS A 84 -1.12 4.75 -0.07
N SER A 85 -1.54 5.55 0.93
CA SER A 85 -2.79 6.30 0.86
C SER A 85 -2.75 7.47 -0.12
N TRP A 86 -1.62 8.19 -0.20
CA TRP A 86 -1.55 9.46 -0.94
C TRP A 86 -0.26 9.62 -1.75
N GLY A 87 0.90 9.32 -1.16
CA GLY A 87 2.20 9.65 -1.74
C GLY A 87 2.47 8.97 -3.09
N LEU A 88 2.34 7.65 -3.16
CA LEU A 88 2.64 6.85 -4.35
C LEU A 88 1.71 7.19 -5.52
N PRO A 89 0.37 7.27 -5.37
CA PRO A 89 -0.50 7.72 -6.45
C PRO A 89 -0.13 9.11 -6.98
N LEU A 90 0.21 10.07 -6.10
CA LEU A 90 0.62 11.42 -6.50
C LEU A 90 1.96 11.45 -7.24
N LEU A 91 2.97 10.73 -6.75
CA LEU A 91 4.28 10.64 -7.38
C LEU A 91 4.18 10.01 -8.78
N VAL A 92 3.38 8.95 -8.88
CA VAL A 92 3.10 8.31 -10.16
C VAL A 92 2.35 9.23 -11.11
N SER A 93 1.36 9.97 -10.61
CA SER A 93 0.63 11.03 -11.34
C SER A 93 1.59 12.04 -11.96
N LEU A 94 2.56 12.52 -11.17
CA LEU A 94 3.54 13.51 -11.58
C LEU A 94 4.44 13.02 -12.73
N VAL A 95 4.85 11.74 -12.68
CA VAL A 95 5.81 11.17 -13.64
C VAL A 95 5.12 10.61 -14.88
N ALA A 96 4.14 9.73 -14.70
CA ALA A 96 3.49 8.99 -15.78
C ALA A 96 2.36 9.79 -16.44
N GLY A 97 1.65 10.63 -15.68
CA GLY A 97 0.44 11.34 -16.12
C GLY A 97 0.67 12.39 -17.21
N ASP A 98 1.92 12.78 -17.47
CA ASP A 98 2.25 13.87 -18.39
C ASP A 98 3.30 13.50 -19.45
N VAL A 99 3.84 12.28 -19.43
CA VAL A 99 5.02 11.91 -20.23
C VAL A 99 4.75 11.95 -21.75
N PHE A 100 3.51 11.70 -22.17
CA PHE A 100 3.04 11.85 -23.56
C PHE A 100 2.31 13.19 -23.77
N ALA A 101 1.51 13.62 -22.79
CA ALA A 101 0.64 14.80 -22.90
C ALA A 101 1.45 16.10 -23.04
N VAL A 102 2.65 16.16 -22.45
CA VAL A 102 3.55 17.31 -22.61
C VAL A 102 3.99 17.50 -24.07
N GLU A 103 4.16 16.41 -24.83
CA GLU A 103 4.57 16.49 -26.23
C GLU A 103 3.42 17.01 -27.11
N ASP A 104 2.19 16.67 -26.74
CA ASP A 104 0.98 17.22 -27.38
C ASP A 104 0.86 18.72 -27.17
N ARG A 105 1.15 19.21 -25.95
CA ARG A 105 1.12 20.64 -25.63
C ARG A 105 2.24 21.43 -26.29
N LEU A 106 3.45 20.86 -26.34
CA LEU A 106 4.63 21.52 -26.92
C LEU A 106 4.75 21.32 -28.43
N GLY A 107 3.90 20.48 -29.05
CA GLY A 107 3.92 20.22 -30.50
C GLY A 107 5.18 19.52 -31.00
N THR A 108 5.85 18.74 -30.15
CA THR A 108 7.16 18.13 -30.42
C THR A 108 7.09 16.82 -31.20
N TRP A 109 5.90 16.24 -31.38
CA TRP A 109 5.69 14.96 -32.04
C TRP A 109 6.32 14.85 -33.42
N ARG A 110 6.22 15.90 -34.24
CA ARG A 110 6.81 15.93 -35.58
C ARG A 110 8.31 15.66 -35.57
N HIS A 111 9.03 16.22 -34.60
CA HIS A 111 10.48 16.06 -34.49
C HIS A 111 10.83 14.65 -33.99
N LEU A 112 10.09 14.15 -32.98
CA LEU A 112 10.29 12.81 -32.44
C LEU A 112 10.03 11.70 -33.47
N LEU A 113 8.96 11.85 -34.26
CA LEU A 113 8.62 10.88 -35.31
C LEU A 113 9.64 10.88 -36.44
N VAL A 114 10.18 12.04 -36.84
CA VAL A 114 11.24 12.13 -37.86
C VAL A 114 12.56 11.54 -37.36
N ALA A 115 12.90 11.77 -36.09
CA ALA A 115 14.15 11.30 -35.49
C ALA A 115 14.14 9.79 -35.22
N VAL A 116 13.08 9.25 -34.61
CA VAL A 116 13.03 7.85 -34.15
C VAL A 116 12.40 6.91 -35.20
N ARG A 117 11.53 7.45 -36.07
CA ARG A 117 10.83 6.74 -37.17
C ARG A 117 10.02 5.51 -36.75
N SER A 118 9.68 5.38 -35.46
CA SER A 118 8.88 4.26 -34.95
C SER A 118 8.09 4.64 -33.68
N PRO A 119 6.75 4.71 -33.74
CA PRO A 119 5.92 4.96 -32.56
C PRO A 119 6.14 3.93 -31.44
N ARG A 120 6.32 2.66 -31.79
CA ARG A 120 6.56 1.57 -30.82
C ARG A 120 7.80 1.84 -29.96
N ARG A 121 8.87 2.33 -30.58
CA ARG A 121 10.13 2.65 -29.87
C ARG A 121 10.00 3.88 -29.00
N ILE A 122 9.28 4.91 -29.46
CA ILE A 122 9.02 6.11 -28.66
C ILE A 122 8.23 5.74 -27.41
N PHE A 123 7.18 4.92 -27.56
CA PHE A 123 6.39 4.44 -26.43
C PHE A 123 7.26 3.67 -25.43
N ALA A 124 8.04 2.68 -25.90
CA ALA A 124 8.89 1.88 -25.02
C ALA A 124 9.93 2.73 -24.28
N ALA A 125 10.59 3.68 -24.97
CA ALA A 125 11.57 4.57 -24.36
C ALA A 125 10.96 5.41 -23.23
N LYS A 126 9.79 6.03 -23.49
CA LYS A 126 9.08 6.86 -22.51
C LYS A 126 8.56 6.03 -21.34
N ALA A 127 7.92 4.90 -21.61
CA ALA A 127 7.38 4.01 -20.57
C ALA A 127 8.50 3.47 -19.66
N LEU A 128 9.63 3.02 -20.23
CA LEU A 128 10.77 2.53 -19.45
C LEU A 128 11.45 3.66 -18.65
N ALA A 129 11.56 4.86 -19.20
CA ALA A 129 12.11 6.02 -18.49
C ALA A 129 11.24 6.41 -17.30
N SER A 130 9.91 6.48 -17.50
CA SER A 130 8.95 6.73 -16.42
C SER A 130 8.99 5.65 -15.36
N LEU A 131 9.02 4.37 -15.76
CA LEU A 131 9.14 3.24 -14.84
C LEU A 131 10.42 3.35 -13.99
N THR A 132 11.57 3.61 -14.62
CA THR A 132 12.85 3.73 -13.93
C THR A 132 12.81 4.86 -12.89
N LEU A 133 12.24 6.00 -13.25
CA LEU A 133 12.12 7.13 -12.33
C LEU A 133 11.15 6.83 -11.17
N ILE A 134 10.02 6.18 -11.42
CA ILE A 134 9.07 5.77 -10.37
C ILE A 134 9.74 4.79 -9.40
N LEU A 135 10.46 3.78 -9.91
CA LEU A 135 11.21 2.85 -9.07
C LEU A 135 12.29 3.56 -8.25
N LEU A 136 12.99 4.54 -8.83
CA LEU A 136 13.97 5.36 -8.12
C LEU A 136 13.33 6.18 -6.99
N LEU A 137 12.16 6.79 -7.22
CA LEU A 137 11.40 7.51 -6.19
C LEU A 137 11.02 6.59 -5.04
N VAL A 138 10.53 5.37 -5.33
CA VAL A 138 10.21 4.37 -4.29
C VAL A 138 11.47 3.96 -3.52
N VAL A 139 12.59 3.70 -4.21
CA VAL A 139 13.86 3.37 -3.55
C VAL A 139 14.31 4.49 -2.60
N PHE A 140 14.14 5.76 -2.98
CA PHE A 140 14.46 6.89 -2.09
C PHE A 140 13.51 6.96 -0.89
N LEU A 141 12.20 6.70 -1.06
CA LEU A 141 11.26 6.61 0.07
C LEU A 141 11.64 5.49 1.05
N VAL A 142 11.99 4.31 0.52
CA VAL A 142 12.42 3.15 1.33
C VAL A 142 13.68 3.52 2.08
N ALA A 143 14.73 3.96 1.38
CA ALA A 143 16.02 4.27 1.99
C ALA A 143 15.90 5.39 3.03
N SER A 144 15.18 6.47 2.70
CA SER A 144 14.97 7.60 3.61
C SER A 144 14.20 7.20 4.87
N SER A 145 13.10 6.45 4.73
CA SER A 145 12.28 6.05 5.88
C SER A 145 12.97 5.02 6.77
N VAL A 146 13.68 4.04 6.19
CA VAL A 146 14.42 3.02 6.94
C VAL A 146 15.62 3.65 7.65
N VAL A 147 16.48 4.38 6.92
CA VAL A 147 17.65 5.02 7.54
C VAL A 147 17.21 6.05 8.57
N GLY A 148 16.17 6.84 8.28
CA GLY A 148 15.61 7.81 9.20
C GLY A 148 15.08 7.18 10.49
N GLY A 149 14.29 6.11 10.39
CA GLY A 149 13.77 5.41 11.57
C GLY A 149 14.87 4.75 12.41
N LEU A 150 15.80 4.05 11.75
CA LEU A 150 16.90 3.38 12.44
C LEU A 150 17.87 4.36 13.11
N THR A 151 18.10 5.53 12.51
CA THR A 151 18.97 6.56 13.09
C THR A 151 18.30 7.36 14.20
N ALA A 152 16.98 7.57 14.12
CA ALA A 152 16.23 8.35 15.11
C ALA A 152 15.86 7.55 16.37
N VAL A 153 15.46 6.28 16.21
CA VAL A 153 14.87 5.47 17.29
C VAL A 153 15.70 4.23 17.60
N GLY A 154 16.40 3.67 16.61
CA GLY A 154 17.22 2.48 16.76
C GLY A 154 16.57 1.21 16.21
N ASN A 155 17.33 0.12 16.28
CA ASN A 155 16.98 -1.18 15.72
C ASN A 155 16.47 -2.12 16.82
N HIS A 156 15.18 -2.02 17.16
CA HIS A 156 14.54 -2.81 18.20
C HIS A 156 13.44 -3.73 17.63
N SER A 157 12.96 -4.66 18.45
CA SER A 157 11.84 -5.53 18.10
C SER A 157 10.58 -4.71 17.77
N LEU A 158 9.78 -5.22 16.85
CA LEU A 158 8.50 -4.64 16.44
C LEU A 158 7.37 -5.52 16.97
N ILE A 159 6.33 -4.91 17.52
CA ILE A 159 5.13 -5.63 17.91
C ILE A 159 4.20 -5.75 16.70
N GLY A 160 3.79 -6.98 16.38
CA GLY A 160 2.85 -7.30 15.30
C GLY A 160 1.42 -6.82 15.58
N LEU A 161 0.53 -6.97 14.60
CA LEU A 161 -0.88 -6.59 14.71
C LEU A 161 -1.73 -7.61 15.49
N ASP A 162 -1.15 -8.74 15.83
CA ASP A 162 -1.63 -9.76 16.75
C ASP A 162 -0.78 -9.75 18.04
N GLY A 163 0.02 -8.72 18.28
CA GLY A 163 0.77 -8.55 19.53
C GLY A 163 2.05 -9.38 19.69
N HIS A 164 2.39 -10.29 18.77
CA HIS A 164 3.64 -11.05 18.87
C HIS A 164 4.86 -10.13 18.65
N SER A 165 6.00 -10.50 19.22
CA SER A 165 7.23 -9.71 19.10
C SER A 165 8.09 -10.21 17.94
N LEU A 166 8.19 -9.41 16.87
CA LEU A 166 9.12 -9.62 15.77
C LEU A 166 10.51 -9.16 16.16
N ALA A 167 11.49 -10.05 16.06
CA ALA A 167 12.89 -9.68 16.24
C ALA A 167 13.30 -8.62 15.20
N ALA A 168 14.19 -7.70 15.56
CA ALA A 168 14.64 -6.60 14.70
C ALA A 168 15.04 -7.01 13.27
N GLY A 169 15.77 -8.12 13.11
CA GLY A 169 16.17 -8.63 11.79
C GLY A 169 15.01 -9.19 10.96
N GLU A 170 14.04 -9.80 11.63
CA GLU A 170 12.81 -10.30 11.01
C GLU A 170 11.88 -9.15 10.62
N ALA A 171 11.67 -8.19 11.53
CA ALA A 171 10.94 -6.95 11.26
C ALA A 171 11.52 -6.24 10.03
N GLY A 172 12.84 -6.08 9.94
CA GLY A 172 13.49 -5.48 8.77
C GLY A 172 13.22 -6.24 7.46
N ARG A 173 13.25 -7.58 7.49
CA ARG A 173 12.91 -8.41 6.31
C ARG A 173 11.46 -8.23 5.89
N ILE A 174 10.52 -8.26 6.84
CA ILE A 174 9.09 -8.11 6.55
C ILE A 174 8.79 -6.70 6.05
N VAL A 175 9.40 -5.65 6.62
CA VAL A 175 9.27 -4.26 6.14
C VAL A 175 9.74 -4.13 4.68
N LEU A 176 10.90 -4.69 4.34
CA LEU A 176 11.39 -4.67 2.95
C LEU A 176 10.50 -5.47 1.99
N LEU A 177 9.98 -6.62 2.43
CA LEU A 177 8.99 -7.40 1.67
C LEU A 177 7.71 -6.60 1.45
N THR A 178 7.25 -5.87 2.47
CA THR A 178 6.07 -5.00 2.41
C THR A 178 6.26 -3.91 1.35
N TRP A 179 7.42 -3.26 1.33
CA TRP A 179 7.81 -2.28 0.30
C TRP A 179 7.90 -2.89 -1.11
N LEU A 180 8.36 -4.13 -1.23
CA LEU A 180 8.39 -4.86 -2.50
C LEU A 180 6.96 -5.17 -2.99
N CYS A 181 6.06 -5.62 -2.11
CA CYS A 181 4.68 -5.94 -2.47
C CYS A 181 3.90 -4.72 -2.97
N VAL A 182 4.12 -3.53 -2.38
CA VAL A 182 3.42 -2.30 -2.81
C VAL A 182 3.91 -1.76 -4.16
N LEU A 183 4.98 -2.31 -4.74
CA LEU A 183 5.37 -1.98 -6.11
C LEU A 183 4.28 -2.40 -7.10
N ALA A 184 3.61 -3.54 -6.90
CA ALA A 184 2.56 -4.00 -7.81
C ALA A 184 1.41 -2.98 -7.99
N PRO A 185 0.73 -2.50 -6.93
CA PRO A 185 -0.28 -1.45 -7.06
C PRO A 185 0.32 -0.12 -7.57
N THR A 186 1.56 0.21 -7.20
CA THR A 186 2.25 1.40 -7.74
C THR A 186 2.38 1.33 -9.27
N LEU A 187 2.73 0.16 -9.81
CA LEU A 187 2.81 -0.09 -11.25
C LEU A 187 1.43 -0.02 -11.92
N ALA A 188 0.37 -0.49 -11.26
CA ALA A 188 -1.00 -0.37 -11.75
C ALA A 188 -1.39 1.10 -11.96
N PHE A 189 -1.18 1.94 -10.94
CA PHE A 189 -1.44 3.38 -11.05
C PHE A 189 -0.52 4.06 -12.07
N ALA A 190 0.72 3.56 -12.26
CA ALA A 190 1.64 4.09 -13.26
C ALA A 190 1.16 3.80 -14.68
N ALA A 191 0.70 2.58 -14.93
CA ALA A 191 0.09 2.21 -16.18
C ALA A 191 -1.17 3.04 -16.48
N ILE A 192 -1.99 3.33 -15.47
CA ILE A 192 -3.16 4.20 -15.59
C ILE A 192 -2.74 5.65 -15.89
N GLY A 193 -1.66 6.14 -15.29
CA GLY A 193 -1.08 7.45 -15.61
C GLY A 193 -0.58 7.52 -17.05
N LEU A 194 0.12 6.49 -17.53
CA LEU A 194 0.55 6.38 -18.92
C LEU A 194 -0.65 6.38 -19.88
N LEU A 195 -1.69 5.60 -19.57
CA LEU A 195 -2.92 5.55 -20.36
C LEU A 195 -3.60 6.92 -20.39
N GLY A 196 -3.79 7.56 -19.23
CA GLY A 196 -4.34 8.90 -19.13
C GLY A 196 -3.55 9.92 -19.94
N SER A 197 -2.21 9.85 -19.87
CA SER A 197 -1.32 10.73 -20.63
C SER A 197 -1.44 10.55 -22.14
N VAL A 198 -1.77 9.36 -22.64
CA VAL A 198 -1.96 9.09 -24.08
C VAL A 198 -3.34 9.55 -24.54
N VAL A 199 -4.38 9.30 -23.75
CA VAL A 199 -5.78 9.55 -24.14
C VAL A 199 -6.18 11.01 -24.00
N LEU A 200 -5.67 11.73 -23.00
CA LEU A 200 -6.09 13.11 -22.72
C LEU A 200 -5.37 14.17 -23.56
N GLY A 201 -4.40 13.75 -24.39
CA GLY A 201 -3.72 14.57 -25.39
C GLY A 201 -3.14 15.86 -24.81
N ARG A 202 -3.61 17.02 -25.29
CA ARG A 202 -3.12 18.34 -24.84
C ARG A 202 -3.54 18.69 -23.40
N SER A 203 -4.53 18.00 -22.83
CA SER A 203 -5.04 18.35 -21.52
C SER A 203 -4.05 17.94 -20.41
N PRO A 204 -3.71 18.82 -19.46
CA PRO A 204 -2.89 18.45 -18.31
C PRO A 204 -3.63 17.52 -17.33
N MET A 205 -4.91 17.21 -17.58
CA MET A 205 -5.73 16.34 -16.72
C MET A 205 -5.14 14.94 -16.53
N GLY A 206 -4.25 14.47 -17.42
CA GLY A 206 -3.51 13.21 -17.22
C GLY A 206 -2.71 13.17 -15.92
N LEU A 207 -2.24 14.32 -15.42
CA LEU A 207 -1.58 14.47 -14.12
C LEU A 207 -2.49 14.20 -12.93
N LEU A 208 -3.82 14.19 -13.10
CA LEU A 208 -4.76 13.98 -12.00
C LEU A 208 -5.34 12.57 -11.99
N VAL A 209 -5.26 11.83 -13.10
CA VAL A 209 -5.96 10.54 -13.27
C VAL A 209 -5.55 9.50 -12.21
N PRO A 210 -4.25 9.18 -12.00
CA PRO A 210 -3.86 8.23 -10.96
C PRO A 210 -4.32 8.63 -9.55
N ALA A 211 -4.08 9.89 -9.17
CA ALA A 211 -4.41 10.38 -7.83
C ALA A 211 -5.93 10.42 -7.57
N ALA A 212 -6.72 10.90 -8.54
CA ALA A 212 -8.17 10.96 -8.45
C ALA A 212 -8.79 9.55 -8.41
N LEU A 213 -8.26 8.62 -9.22
CA LEU A 213 -8.73 7.23 -9.19
C LEU A 213 -8.37 6.54 -7.87
N ALA A 214 -7.16 6.75 -7.35
CA ALA A 214 -6.76 6.22 -6.06
C ALA A 214 -7.66 6.75 -4.94
N LEU A 215 -7.96 8.06 -4.93
CA LEU A 215 -8.91 8.65 -3.99
C LEU A 215 -10.31 8.01 -4.12
N ALA A 216 -10.83 7.88 -5.33
CA ALA A 216 -12.15 7.28 -5.56
C ALA A 216 -12.19 5.82 -5.07
N MET A 217 -11.17 5.03 -5.38
CA MET A 217 -11.05 3.65 -4.88
C MET A 217 -10.92 3.62 -3.36
N ASN A 218 -10.13 4.49 -2.75
CA ASN A 218 -9.98 4.56 -1.29
C ASN A 218 -11.31 4.92 -0.60
N LEU A 219 -12.11 5.83 -1.18
CA LEU A 219 -13.46 6.13 -0.68
C LEU A 219 -14.38 4.91 -0.75
N VAL A 220 -14.32 4.14 -1.83
CA VAL A 220 -15.06 2.87 -1.94
C VAL A 220 -14.59 1.88 -0.88
N LEU A 221 -13.28 1.80 -0.62
CA LEU A 221 -12.69 0.90 0.37
C LEU A 221 -12.93 1.32 1.82
N MET A 222 -13.42 2.53 2.08
CA MET A 222 -13.91 2.96 3.41
C MET A 222 -15.32 2.47 3.70
N LEU A 223 -16.09 2.10 2.67
CA LEU A 223 -17.43 1.55 2.81
C LEU A 223 -17.37 0.04 3.13
N PRO A 224 -18.42 -0.53 3.77
CA PRO A 224 -18.54 -1.98 4.00
C PRO A 224 -18.88 -2.73 2.71
N VAL A 225 -18.03 -2.62 1.70
CA VAL A 225 -18.17 -3.33 0.42
C VAL A 225 -17.82 -4.81 0.56
N PRO A 226 -18.39 -5.69 -0.28
CA PRO A 226 -18.03 -7.11 -0.26
C PRO A 226 -16.53 -7.35 -0.48
N VAL A 227 -15.96 -8.37 0.20
CA VAL A 227 -14.52 -8.72 0.10
C VAL A 227 -14.09 -8.90 -1.35
N VAL A 228 -14.91 -9.55 -2.17
CA VAL A 228 -14.62 -9.81 -3.59
C VAL A 228 -14.44 -8.51 -4.40
N VAL A 229 -15.21 -7.47 -4.08
CA VAL A 229 -15.10 -6.15 -4.73
C VAL A 229 -13.84 -5.44 -4.24
N ARG A 230 -13.57 -5.50 -2.93
CA ARG A 230 -12.36 -4.94 -2.33
C ARG A 230 -11.10 -5.54 -2.97
N LEU A 231 -11.02 -6.86 -3.05
CA LEU A 231 -9.86 -7.57 -3.60
C LEU A 231 -9.66 -7.33 -5.11
N ALA A 232 -10.71 -6.94 -5.84
CA ALA A 232 -10.63 -6.62 -7.27
C ALA A 232 -10.02 -5.23 -7.57
N LEU A 233 -9.85 -4.38 -6.56
CA LEU A 233 -9.30 -3.02 -6.71
C LEU A 233 -7.80 -2.99 -6.38
N PRO A 234 -6.95 -2.37 -7.22
CA PRO A 234 -5.51 -2.23 -6.94
C PRO A 234 -5.21 -1.54 -5.61
N SER A 235 -6.05 -0.57 -5.19
CA SER A 235 -5.89 0.10 -3.89
C SER A 235 -5.94 -0.85 -2.69
N ASN A 236 -6.56 -2.02 -2.81
CA ASN A 236 -6.58 -2.97 -1.68
C ASN A 236 -5.17 -3.51 -1.37
N ALA A 237 -4.31 -3.69 -2.37
CA ALA A 237 -2.94 -4.14 -2.15
C ALA A 237 -2.09 -3.14 -1.34
N PHE A 238 -2.49 -1.85 -1.33
CA PHE A 238 -1.91 -0.83 -0.47
C PHE A 238 -2.33 -0.94 1.01
N LEU A 239 -3.28 -1.81 1.35
CA LEU A 239 -3.77 -2.06 2.71
C LEU A 239 -3.46 -3.49 3.17
N ALA A 240 -3.57 -4.47 2.28
CA ALA A 240 -3.47 -5.91 2.58
C ALA A 240 -2.11 -6.36 3.12
N TRP A 241 -1.06 -5.56 2.95
CA TRP A 241 0.27 -5.87 3.46
C TRP A 241 0.31 -5.97 5.00
N ARG A 242 -0.67 -5.38 5.68
CA ARG A 242 -0.83 -5.44 7.14
C ARG A 242 -0.92 -6.87 7.66
N GLY A 243 -1.52 -7.77 6.88
CA GLY A 243 -1.60 -9.20 7.21
C GLY A 243 -0.24 -9.92 7.31
N LEU A 244 0.86 -9.31 6.84
CA LEU A 244 2.20 -9.87 7.03
C LEU A 244 2.71 -9.77 8.49
N TYR A 245 2.03 -8.97 9.32
CA TYR A 245 2.42 -8.70 10.71
C TYR A 245 1.55 -9.47 11.72
N THR A 246 0.98 -10.60 11.31
CA THR A 246 0.24 -11.54 12.17
C THR A 246 0.90 -12.92 12.15
N GLU A 247 0.70 -13.72 13.19
CA GLU A 247 1.14 -15.12 13.26
C GLU A 247 -0.08 -16.06 13.38
N PRO A 248 -0.39 -16.89 12.35
CA PRO A 248 0.25 -16.96 11.04
C PRO A 248 -0.02 -15.72 10.16
N ALA A 249 0.87 -15.47 9.21
CA ALA A 249 0.74 -14.32 8.30
C ALA A 249 -0.45 -14.51 7.34
N SER A 250 -1.37 -13.53 7.32
CA SER A 250 -2.47 -13.48 6.35
C SER A 250 -1.96 -13.03 4.98
N THR A 251 -1.44 -13.97 4.20
CA THR A 251 -0.88 -13.69 2.86
C THR A 251 -1.90 -13.72 1.74
N GLY A 252 -3.06 -14.36 1.94
CA GLY A 252 -4.08 -14.56 0.90
C GLY A 252 -4.55 -13.25 0.25
N PRO A 253 -5.10 -12.29 1.03
CA PRO A 253 -5.54 -11.00 0.50
C PRO A 253 -4.42 -10.22 -0.20
N LEU A 254 -3.19 -10.32 0.31
CA LEU A 254 -2.02 -9.64 -0.25
C LEU A 254 -1.63 -10.20 -1.61
N LEU A 255 -1.54 -11.53 -1.75
CA LEU A 255 -1.17 -12.19 -3.00
C LEU A 255 -2.21 -11.91 -4.10
N ILE A 256 -3.51 -11.97 -3.76
CA ILE A 256 -4.59 -11.60 -4.67
C ILE A 256 -4.43 -10.14 -5.09
N GLY A 257 -4.25 -9.21 -4.14
CA GLY A 257 -4.07 -7.80 -4.44
C GLY A 257 -2.86 -7.51 -5.34
N VAL A 258 -1.73 -8.20 -5.13
CA VAL A 258 -0.53 -8.10 -5.99
C VAL A 258 -0.85 -8.60 -7.40
N LEU A 259 -1.45 -9.78 -7.55
CA LEU A 259 -1.80 -10.34 -8.87
C LEU A 259 -2.78 -9.44 -9.62
N VAL A 260 -3.85 -8.99 -8.96
CA VAL A 260 -4.83 -8.06 -9.53
C VAL A 260 -4.14 -6.78 -9.99
N SER A 261 -3.28 -6.20 -9.15
CA SER A 261 -2.53 -4.98 -9.51
C SER A 261 -1.63 -5.18 -10.73
N LEU A 262 -0.96 -6.32 -10.85
CA LEU A 262 -0.13 -6.64 -12.03
C LEU A 262 -0.97 -6.82 -13.30
N ILE A 263 -2.15 -7.43 -13.20
CA ILE A 263 -3.09 -7.54 -14.33
C ILE A 263 -3.57 -6.15 -14.75
N TRP A 264 -3.95 -5.29 -13.81
CA TRP A 264 -4.29 -3.90 -14.09
C TRP A 264 -3.14 -3.15 -14.77
N ALA A 265 -1.91 -3.32 -14.28
CA ALA A 265 -0.72 -2.71 -14.89
C ALA A 265 -0.51 -3.17 -16.34
N ALA A 266 -0.64 -4.47 -16.59
CA ALA A 266 -0.48 -5.06 -17.93
C ALA A 266 -1.57 -4.58 -18.90
N VAL A 267 -2.84 -4.62 -18.47
CA VAL A 267 -3.99 -4.21 -19.29
C VAL A 267 -3.92 -2.71 -19.60
N ALA A 268 -3.71 -1.85 -18.60
CA ALA A 268 -3.63 -0.41 -18.80
C ALA A 268 -2.43 -0.01 -19.68
N THR A 269 -1.25 -0.64 -19.50
CA THR A 269 -0.07 -0.40 -20.35
C THR A 269 -0.31 -0.88 -21.77
N GLY A 270 -0.94 -2.05 -21.94
CA GLY A 270 -1.29 -2.61 -23.25
C GLY A 270 -2.28 -1.72 -24.01
N LEU A 271 -3.31 -1.20 -23.32
CA LEU A 271 -4.26 -0.25 -23.88
C LEU A 271 -3.56 1.05 -24.28
N ALA A 272 -2.70 1.60 -23.41
CA ALA A 272 -1.93 2.80 -23.71
C ALA A 272 -1.06 2.61 -24.96
N TYR A 273 -0.39 1.46 -25.07
CA TYR A 273 0.43 1.10 -26.22
C TYR A 273 -0.40 1.00 -27.51
N VAL A 274 -1.52 0.26 -27.48
CA VAL A 274 -2.37 0.06 -28.67
C VAL A 274 -2.97 1.39 -29.14
N LEU A 275 -3.47 2.21 -28.22
CA LEU A 275 -4.03 3.52 -28.55
C LEU A 275 -2.95 4.46 -29.09
N PHE A 276 -1.76 4.46 -28.51
CA PHE A 276 -0.65 5.31 -28.98
C PHE A 276 -0.17 4.91 -30.37
N VAL A 277 0.04 3.62 -30.65
CA VAL A 277 0.54 3.14 -31.95
C VAL A 277 -0.48 3.34 -33.06
N ARG A 278 -1.78 3.27 -32.75
CA ARG A 278 -2.87 3.53 -33.70
C ARG A 278 -3.22 5.01 -33.85
N ARG A 279 -2.63 5.89 -33.04
CA ARG A 279 -2.92 7.32 -33.08
C ARG A 279 -2.45 7.92 -34.40
N ASN A 280 -3.34 8.64 -35.07
CA ASN A 280 -2.98 9.39 -36.27
C ASN A 280 -2.34 10.73 -35.88
N PHE A 281 -1.09 10.94 -36.29
CA PHE A 281 -0.33 12.17 -36.01
C PHE A 281 -0.44 13.21 -37.13
N THR A 282 -1.09 12.89 -38.26
CA THR A 282 -1.23 13.80 -39.40
C THR A 282 -2.46 14.71 -39.30
N ASP A 283 -3.45 14.33 -38.49
CA ASP A 283 -4.68 15.07 -38.30
C ASP A 283 -4.52 16.07 -37.15
N LEU A 284 -4.41 17.36 -37.49
CA LEU A 284 -4.27 18.46 -36.53
C LEU A 284 -5.53 18.69 -35.67
N SER A 285 -6.67 18.13 -36.06
CA SER A 285 -7.94 18.22 -35.32
C SER A 285 -8.12 17.09 -34.30
N ASN A 286 -7.32 16.02 -34.40
CA ASN A 286 -7.41 14.86 -33.50
C ASN A 286 -6.49 15.01 -32.28
N ASP A 287 -7.00 15.71 -31.27
CA ASP A 287 -6.29 15.98 -30.02
C ASP A 287 -6.32 14.80 -29.02
N GLY A 288 -6.70 13.58 -29.44
CA GLY A 288 -6.71 12.36 -28.61
C GLY A 288 -7.88 12.25 -27.62
N ALA A 289 -8.39 13.38 -27.12
CA ALA A 289 -9.46 13.49 -26.11
C ALA A 289 -10.89 13.26 -26.63
N GLY A 290 -11.07 12.44 -27.67
CA GLY A 290 -12.40 12.09 -28.18
C GLY A 290 -13.19 11.21 -27.21
N ARG A 291 -14.50 11.44 -27.08
CA ARG A 291 -15.41 10.62 -26.25
C ARG A 291 -15.25 9.12 -26.52
N ARG A 292 -15.03 8.72 -27.78
CA ARG A 292 -14.79 7.33 -28.18
C ARG A 292 -13.49 6.77 -27.60
N THR A 293 -12.41 7.53 -27.58
CA THR A 293 -11.11 7.12 -27.02
C THR A 293 -11.18 6.97 -25.50
N LEU A 294 -11.88 7.87 -24.81
CA LEU A 294 -12.12 7.80 -23.37
C LEU A 294 -12.91 6.54 -22.99
N VAL A 295 -14.00 6.25 -23.72
CA VAL A 295 -14.79 5.03 -23.49
C VAL A 295 -13.95 3.78 -23.78
N ALA A 296 -13.18 3.77 -24.87
CA ALA A 296 -12.29 2.66 -25.22
C ALA A 296 -11.18 2.40 -24.19
N ALA A 297 -10.80 3.42 -23.40
CA ALA A 297 -9.83 3.28 -22.31
C ALA A 297 -10.47 2.88 -20.98
N ALA A 298 -11.62 3.47 -20.62
CA ALA A 298 -12.27 3.25 -19.34
C ALA A 298 -13.05 1.93 -19.26
N LEU A 299 -13.74 1.55 -20.34
CA LEU A 299 -14.61 0.37 -20.36
C LEU A 299 -13.86 -0.95 -20.12
N PRO A 300 -12.67 -1.21 -20.72
CA PRO A 300 -11.91 -2.41 -20.41
C PRO A 300 -11.43 -2.49 -18.95
N LEU A 301 -11.10 -1.36 -18.33
CA LEU A 301 -10.68 -1.32 -16.93
C LEU A 301 -11.86 -1.56 -15.97
N ALA A 302 -13.04 -1.01 -16.29
CA ALA A 302 -14.26 -1.30 -15.54
C ALA A 302 -14.69 -2.77 -15.71
N ALA A 303 -14.60 -3.31 -16.93
CA ALA A 303 -14.84 -4.72 -17.19
C ALA A 303 -13.83 -5.62 -16.44
N LEU A 304 -12.56 -5.21 -16.38
CA LEU A 304 -11.53 -5.91 -15.61
C LEU A 304 -11.88 -5.96 -14.12
N ALA A 305 -12.30 -4.85 -13.51
CA ALA A 305 -12.78 -4.85 -12.13
C ALA A 305 -13.93 -5.84 -11.91
N GLY A 306 -14.95 -5.79 -12.77
CA GLY A 306 -16.14 -6.65 -12.67
C GLY A 306 -15.80 -8.14 -12.84
N VAL A 307 -15.01 -8.50 -13.86
CA VAL A 307 -14.58 -9.87 -14.11
C VAL A 307 -13.71 -10.37 -12.97
N THR A 308 -12.80 -9.55 -12.46
CA THR A 308 -11.93 -9.92 -11.32
C THR A 308 -12.77 -10.20 -10.08
N ALA A 309 -13.74 -9.34 -9.75
CA ALA A 309 -14.64 -9.57 -8.63
C ALA A 309 -15.45 -10.86 -8.78
N LEU A 310 -15.95 -11.15 -9.99
CA LEU A 310 -16.68 -12.40 -10.28
C LEU A 310 -15.79 -13.64 -10.13
N VAL A 311 -14.55 -13.59 -10.66
CA VAL A 311 -13.60 -14.70 -10.54
C VAL A 311 -13.25 -14.94 -9.08
N ILE A 312 -12.93 -13.90 -8.31
CA ILE A 312 -12.61 -14.02 -6.88
C ILE A 312 -13.80 -14.61 -6.13
N GLY A 313 -15.02 -14.14 -6.38
CA GLY A 313 -16.23 -14.71 -5.76
C GLY A 313 -16.52 -16.16 -6.16
N ALA A 314 -16.02 -16.63 -7.30
CA ALA A 314 -16.15 -18.03 -7.70
C ALA A 314 -15.10 -18.94 -7.07
N VAL A 315 -13.91 -18.42 -6.74
CA VAL A 315 -12.78 -19.21 -6.21
C VAL A 315 -12.54 -19.05 -4.71
N THR A 316 -13.18 -18.07 -4.06
CA THR A 316 -13.08 -17.86 -2.62
C THR A 316 -14.45 -18.05 -1.96
N PRO A 317 -14.53 -18.69 -0.79
CA PRO A 317 -15.78 -18.84 -0.04
C PRO A 317 -16.28 -17.52 0.59
N ALA A 318 -15.53 -16.42 0.40
CA ALA A 318 -15.78 -15.15 1.07
C ALA A 318 -17.11 -14.53 0.63
N SER A 319 -18.03 -14.43 1.58
CA SER A 319 -19.30 -13.70 1.44
C SER A 319 -19.33 -12.49 2.36
N GLY A 320 -20.03 -11.43 1.97
CA GLY A 320 -20.12 -10.21 2.77
C GLY A 320 -18.78 -9.48 2.94
N THR A 321 -18.55 -8.91 4.12
CA THR A 321 -17.39 -8.04 4.42
C THR A 321 -16.16 -8.79 4.95
N GLY A 322 -16.29 -10.08 5.28
CA GLY A 322 -15.20 -10.91 5.84
C GLY A 322 -14.90 -10.66 7.32
N ILE A 323 -15.59 -9.70 7.95
CA ILE A 323 -15.48 -9.37 9.37
C ILE A 323 -16.59 -10.11 10.12
N GLU A 324 -16.20 -11.17 10.80
CA GLU A 324 -17.09 -12.06 11.54
C GLU A 324 -16.73 -12.09 13.02
N ARG A 325 -17.72 -12.29 13.89
CA ARG A 325 -17.53 -12.38 15.34
C ARG A 325 -16.41 -13.35 15.73
N GLY A 326 -16.44 -14.58 15.21
CA GLY A 326 -15.47 -15.61 15.59
C GLY A 326 -14.03 -15.23 15.23
N LYS A 327 -13.83 -14.54 14.10
CA LYS A 327 -12.50 -14.06 13.71
C LYS A 327 -12.02 -12.91 14.59
N LEU A 328 -12.90 -11.98 14.97
CA LEU A 328 -12.58 -10.91 15.92
C LEU A 328 -12.25 -11.47 17.30
N GLU A 329 -13.04 -12.43 17.80
CA GLU A 329 -12.80 -13.11 19.08
C GLU A 329 -11.45 -13.84 19.07
N HIS A 330 -11.14 -14.57 18.00
CA HIS A 330 -9.86 -15.25 17.85
C HIS A 330 -8.69 -14.26 17.82
N SER A 331 -8.77 -13.25 16.94
CA SER A 331 -7.73 -12.22 16.80
C SER A 331 -7.47 -11.48 18.11
N LEU A 332 -8.52 -11.06 18.83
CA LEU A 332 -8.36 -10.34 20.09
C LEU A 332 -7.81 -11.24 21.21
N SER A 333 -8.20 -12.52 21.24
CA SER A 333 -7.66 -13.49 22.21
C SER A 333 -6.15 -13.69 22.01
N THR A 334 -5.72 -13.85 20.76
CA THR A 334 -4.30 -14.00 20.40
C THR A 334 -3.52 -12.73 20.74
N ALA A 335 -4.02 -11.56 20.32
CA ALA A 335 -3.39 -10.27 20.62
C ALA A 335 -3.26 -10.01 22.13
N PHE A 336 -4.31 -10.28 22.88
CA PHE A 336 -4.28 -10.14 24.33
C PHE A 336 -3.25 -11.08 24.96
N ALA A 337 -3.21 -12.35 24.55
CA ALA A 337 -2.29 -13.33 25.13
C ALA A 337 -0.82 -12.93 24.91
N HIS A 338 -0.45 -12.54 23.68
CA HIS A 338 0.92 -12.08 23.38
C HIS A 338 1.30 -10.83 24.19
N LEU A 339 0.43 -9.81 24.20
CA LEU A 339 0.70 -8.55 24.89
C LEU A 339 0.67 -8.68 26.40
N TYR A 340 -0.10 -9.61 26.97
CA TYR A 340 -0.10 -9.89 28.40
C TYR A 340 1.24 -10.46 28.85
N VAL A 341 1.81 -11.38 28.08
CA VAL A 341 3.16 -11.93 28.36
C VAL A 341 4.21 -10.82 28.29
N LEU A 342 4.13 -9.95 27.28
CA LEU A 342 4.99 -8.77 27.18
C LEU A 342 4.86 -7.84 28.40
N GLN A 343 3.64 -7.45 28.75
CA GLN A 343 3.37 -6.57 29.90
C GLN A 343 3.91 -7.19 31.20
N THR A 344 3.70 -8.49 31.41
CA THR A 344 4.17 -9.23 32.59
C THR A 344 5.68 -9.16 32.71
N ARG A 345 6.40 -9.30 31.59
CA ARG A 345 7.86 -9.17 31.53
C ARG A 345 8.32 -7.75 31.87
N GLU A 346 7.73 -6.72 31.25
CA GLU A 346 8.12 -5.32 31.50
C GLU A 346 7.79 -4.86 32.93
N LEU A 347 6.70 -5.38 33.52
CA LEU A 347 6.34 -5.14 34.92
C LEU A 347 7.09 -6.03 35.92
N HIS A 348 8.03 -6.86 35.47
CA HIS A 348 8.81 -7.77 36.31
C HIS A 348 7.93 -8.70 37.18
N ARG A 349 6.78 -9.12 36.64
CA ARG A 349 5.86 -10.07 37.27
C ARG A 349 6.31 -11.52 36.99
N PRO A 350 5.81 -12.53 37.74
CA PRO A 350 6.10 -13.93 37.47
C PRO A 350 5.78 -14.32 36.03
N ALA A 351 6.68 -15.05 35.38
CA ALA A 351 6.52 -15.42 33.98
C ALA A 351 5.28 -16.30 33.77
N VAL A 352 4.50 -15.97 32.75
CA VAL A 352 3.32 -16.74 32.30
C VAL A 352 3.46 -16.97 30.80
N THR A 353 2.96 -18.10 30.32
CA THR A 353 2.90 -18.45 28.89
C THR A 353 1.48 -18.27 28.35
N GLU A 354 1.33 -18.05 27.04
CA GLU A 354 0.01 -17.93 26.39
C GLU A 354 -0.88 -19.14 26.64
N ALA A 355 -0.32 -20.35 26.57
CA ALA A 355 -1.02 -21.59 26.84
C ALA A 355 -1.56 -21.67 28.28
N GLN A 356 -0.84 -21.07 29.25
CA GLN A 356 -1.30 -20.98 30.63
C GLN A 356 -2.40 -19.94 30.82
N LEU A 357 -2.33 -18.82 30.09
CA LEU A 357 -3.38 -17.79 30.11
C LEU A 357 -4.71 -18.34 29.62
N ALA A 358 -4.66 -19.19 28.58
CA ALA A 358 -5.83 -19.73 27.91
C ALA A 358 -6.87 -18.64 27.63
N ALA A 359 -6.40 -17.51 27.09
CA ALA A 359 -7.21 -16.32 26.88
C ALA A 359 -8.34 -16.62 25.89
N HIS A 360 -9.55 -16.21 26.25
CA HIS A 360 -10.74 -16.40 25.45
C HIS A 360 -11.56 -15.12 25.43
N THR A 361 -11.99 -14.72 24.24
CA THR A 361 -12.77 -13.51 24.00
C THR A 361 -14.19 -13.86 23.61
N THR A 362 -15.15 -13.12 24.15
CA THR A 362 -16.54 -13.09 23.67
C THR A 362 -16.89 -11.68 23.21
N CYS A 363 -17.36 -11.53 21.98
CA CYS A 363 -17.72 -10.25 21.39
C CYS A 363 -19.21 -10.16 21.08
N ASP A 364 -19.74 -8.93 21.14
CA ASP A 364 -21.11 -8.58 20.78
C ASP A 364 -21.09 -7.22 20.05
N LYS A 365 -21.83 -7.13 18.95
CA LYS A 365 -21.98 -5.90 18.17
C LYS A 365 -23.33 -5.29 18.46
N GLY A 366 -23.39 -4.27 19.32
CA GLY A 366 -24.62 -3.50 19.55
C GLY A 366 -25.81 -4.27 20.17
N GLY A 367 -25.60 -5.45 20.75
CA GLY A 367 -26.59 -6.28 21.43
C GLY A 367 -27.47 -7.12 20.49
N SER A 368 -28.47 -7.79 21.06
CA SER A 368 -29.36 -8.76 20.37
C SER A 368 -30.19 -8.23 19.19
N ARG A 369 -30.13 -6.93 18.89
CA ARG A 369 -30.85 -6.28 17.78
C ARG A 369 -29.98 -6.03 16.55
N VAL A 370 -28.68 -6.24 16.65
CA VAL A 370 -27.71 -6.02 15.58
C VAL A 370 -27.02 -7.36 15.33
N GLU A 371 -26.86 -7.73 14.07
CA GLU A 371 -26.13 -8.94 13.73
C GLU A 371 -24.62 -8.71 13.95
N ASP A 372 -23.94 -9.69 14.54
CA ASP A 372 -22.50 -9.64 14.82
C ASP A 372 -21.64 -9.81 13.55
N HIS A 373 -21.79 -8.91 12.58
CA HIS A 373 -21.04 -8.91 11.33
C HIS A 373 -20.64 -7.50 10.88
N GLY A 374 -19.51 -7.41 10.18
CA GLY A 374 -19.08 -6.18 9.50
C GLY A 374 -18.40 -5.13 10.38
N PRO A 375 -17.86 -4.07 9.75
CA PRO A 375 -17.11 -3.01 10.43
C PRO A 375 -18.03 -2.13 11.29
N GLY A 376 -17.44 -1.35 12.19
CA GLY A 376 -18.12 -0.44 13.12
C GLY A 376 -17.36 -0.23 14.43
N ASN A 377 -17.78 0.78 15.19
CA ASN A 377 -17.24 1.15 16.50
C ASN A 377 -18.12 0.70 17.69
N ASP A 378 -19.06 -0.19 17.39
CA ASP A 378 -20.11 -0.73 18.25
C ASP A 378 -19.82 -2.14 18.75
N TRP A 379 -18.61 -2.64 18.49
CA TRP A 379 -18.13 -3.92 18.99
C TRP A 379 -17.67 -3.79 20.44
N ARG A 380 -18.21 -4.64 21.31
CA ARG A 380 -17.78 -4.79 22.70
C ARG A 380 -17.34 -6.22 22.94
N CYS A 381 -16.11 -6.37 23.40
CA CYS A 381 -15.49 -7.67 23.62
C CYS A 381 -15.05 -7.80 25.07
N VAL A 382 -15.29 -8.97 25.66
CA VAL A 382 -14.81 -9.33 26.99
C VAL A 382 -13.78 -10.42 26.83
N VAL A 383 -12.55 -10.12 27.23
CA VAL A 383 -11.45 -11.09 27.28
C VAL A 383 -11.41 -11.68 28.67
N THR A 384 -11.33 -13.00 28.75
CA THR A 384 -11.18 -13.77 29.98
C THR A 384 -9.92 -14.61 29.94
N TRP A 385 -9.21 -14.74 31.05
CA TRP A 385 -7.99 -15.54 31.14
C TRP A 385 -7.82 -16.14 32.54
N ARG A 386 -6.90 -17.10 32.67
CA ARG A 386 -6.58 -17.76 33.94
C ARG A 386 -5.09 -17.58 34.23
N LEU A 387 -4.75 -17.36 35.49
CA LEU A 387 -3.36 -17.29 35.93
C LEU A 387 -3.00 -18.57 36.70
N PRO A 388 -1.79 -19.11 36.54
CA PRO A 388 -1.33 -20.24 37.34
C PRO A 388 -1.42 -19.92 38.83
N GLY A 389 -2.10 -20.79 39.60
CA GLY A 389 -2.27 -20.63 41.05
C GLY A 389 -3.38 -19.67 41.47
N ALA A 390 -4.06 -18.99 40.55
CA ALA A 390 -5.24 -18.18 40.85
C ALA A 390 -6.53 -19.02 40.72
N THR A 391 -7.44 -18.86 41.67
CA THR A 391 -8.78 -19.50 41.63
C THR A 391 -9.81 -18.67 40.87
N ALA A 392 -9.59 -17.36 40.74
CA ALA A 392 -10.46 -16.45 40.01
C ALA A 392 -10.01 -16.31 38.54
N THR A 393 -10.99 -16.26 37.63
CA THR A 393 -10.77 -15.87 36.23
C THR A 393 -10.60 -14.36 36.12
N GLY A 394 -9.53 -13.91 35.48
CA GLY A 394 -9.38 -12.51 35.10
C GLY A 394 -10.33 -12.16 33.96
N SER A 395 -10.83 -10.93 33.94
CA SER A 395 -11.60 -10.39 32.84
C SER A 395 -11.26 -8.93 32.56
N ALA A 396 -11.34 -8.55 31.29
CA ALA A 396 -11.06 -7.22 30.78
C ALA A 396 -12.01 -6.91 29.63
N ILE A 397 -12.58 -5.71 29.61
CA ILE A 397 -13.51 -5.25 28.57
C ILE A 397 -12.72 -4.40 27.57
N TYR A 398 -12.99 -4.60 26.29
CA TYR A 398 -12.51 -3.77 25.19
C TYR A 398 -13.66 -3.26 24.34
N GLN A 399 -13.61 -1.98 23.99
CA GLN A 399 -14.41 -1.43 22.91
C GLN A 399 -13.57 -1.43 21.63
N LEU A 400 -14.10 -2.01 20.55
CA LEU A 400 -13.40 -2.15 19.28
C LEU A 400 -13.96 -1.18 18.24
N ASP A 401 -13.06 -0.47 17.57
CA ASP A 401 -13.33 0.25 16.32
C ASP A 401 -12.75 -0.55 15.15
N VAL A 402 -13.63 -1.23 14.42
CA VAL A 402 -13.29 -2.14 13.33
C VAL A 402 -13.50 -1.45 11.98
N THR A 403 -12.44 -1.31 11.22
CA THR A 403 -12.45 -0.73 9.87
C THR A 403 -12.84 -1.75 8.80
N ALA A 404 -13.30 -1.28 7.64
CA ALA A 404 -13.79 -2.16 6.57
C ALA A 404 -12.69 -3.03 5.91
N GLU A 405 -11.42 -2.71 6.12
CA GLU A 405 -10.27 -3.52 5.70
C GLU A 405 -9.84 -4.59 6.72
N GLY A 406 -10.55 -4.76 7.84
CA GLY A 406 -10.24 -5.78 8.85
C GLY A 406 -9.24 -5.34 9.92
N ARG A 407 -8.69 -4.12 9.85
CA ARG A 407 -7.95 -3.54 10.99
C ARG A 407 -8.95 -3.15 12.08
N TYR A 408 -8.62 -3.41 13.34
CA TYR A 408 -9.35 -2.82 14.47
C TYR A 408 -8.42 -2.13 15.46
N VAL A 409 -8.97 -1.17 16.21
CA VAL A 409 -8.35 -0.60 17.40
C VAL A 409 -9.18 -1.04 18.59
N ALA A 410 -8.57 -1.69 19.58
CA ALA A 410 -9.24 -2.07 20.82
C ALA A 410 -8.82 -1.10 21.93
N ASP A 411 -9.80 -0.45 22.55
CA ASP A 411 -9.62 0.45 23.70
C ASP A 411 -10.07 -0.26 24.98
N GLY A 412 -9.16 -0.36 25.94
CA GLY A 412 -9.36 -1.08 27.19
C GLY A 412 -10.18 -0.28 28.18
N ASP A 413 -11.34 -0.83 28.58
CA ASP A 413 -12.24 -0.31 29.61
C ASP A 413 -12.37 -1.33 30.76
N GLY A 414 -11.24 -1.85 31.23
CA GLY A 414 -11.19 -2.80 32.35
C GLY A 414 -10.33 -2.31 33.52
N PRO A 415 -9.93 -3.20 34.44
CA PRO A 415 -9.17 -2.83 35.62
C PRO A 415 -7.89 -2.08 35.27
N LYS A 416 -7.60 -1.01 36.02
CA LYS A 416 -6.46 -0.12 35.74
C LYS A 416 -5.14 -0.88 35.71
N GLU A 417 -5.01 -1.93 36.50
CA GLU A 417 -3.81 -2.75 36.67
C GLU A 417 -3.54 -3.71 35.49
N VAL A 418 -4.52 -3.86 34.58
CA VAL A 418 -4.45 -4.79 33.44
C VAL A 418 -4.51 -4.03 32.12
N ASN A 419 -5.65 -3.45 31.75
CA ASN A 419 -5.88 -2.80 30.45
C ASN A 419 -6.32 -1.34 30.59
N GLY A 420 -6.10 -0.71 31.75
CA GLY A 420 -6.25 0.73 31.88
C GLY A 420 -4.97 1.50 31.51
N SER A 421 -5.13 2.82 31.39
CA SER A 421 -4.03 3.73 31.06
C SER A 421 -3.06 3.91 32.24
N PHE A 422 -1.83 3.46 32.06
CA PHE A 422 -0.67 3.76 32.90
C PHE A 422 0.63 3.58 32.10
N GLN A 423 1.73 4.10 32.63
CA GLN A 423 3.06 3.99 32.00
C GLN A 423 3.80 2.76 32.54
N VAL A 424 4.48 2.06 31.64
CA VAL A 424 5.35 0.91 31.91
C VAL A 424 6.78 1.36 31.60
N ARG A 425 7.69 1.15 32.55
CA ARG A 425 9.12 1.43 32.34
C ARG A 425 9.71 0.27 31.54
N THR A 426 10.13 0.54 30.31
CA THR A 426 10.84 -0.42 29.45
C THR A 426 12.32 -0.04 29.34
N ALA A 427 13.09 -0.88 28.63
CA ALA A 427 14.50 -0.60 28.35
C ALA A 427 14.72 0.62 27.43
N THR A 428 13.71 0.99 26.62
CA THR A 428 13.77 2.07 25.63
C THR A 428 13.15 3.37 26.14
N GLY A 429 12.36 3.33 27.21
CA GLY A 429 11.72 4.51 27.78
C GLY A 429 10.48 4.18 28.62
N ASP A 430 9.77 5.20 29.07
CA ASP A 430 8.42 4.99 29.60
C ASP A 430 7.45 4.90 28.43
N THR A 431 6.71 3.78 28.34
CA THR A 431 5.73 3.55 27.28
C THR A 431 4.36 3.31 27.89
N PRO A 432 3.26 3.67 27.21
CA PRO A 432 1.93 3.30 27.67
C PRO A 432 1.81 1.79 27.84
N ASN A 433 0.94 1.37 28.75
CA ASN A 433 0.56 -0.02 28.90
C ASN A 433 0.15 -0.63 27.54
N PRO A 434 0.82 -1.69 27.06
CA PRO A 434 0.52 -2.30 25.76
C PRO A 434 -0.89 -2.89 25.67
N LEU A 435 -1.51 -3.23 26.79
CA LEU A 435 -2.89 -3.71 26.86
C LEU A 435 -3.92 -2.59 26.97
N TRP A 436 -3.52 -1.32 27.13
CA TRP A 436 -4.49 -0.24 27.24
C TRP A 436 -5.17 0.04 25.90
N GLN A 437 -4.36 0.27 24.85
CA GLN A 437 -4.89 0.38 23.51
C GLN A 437 -4.00 -0.38 22.53
N LEU A 438 -4.56 -1.37 21.86
CA LEU A 438 -3.84 -2.22 20.92
C LEU A 438 -4.46 -2.14 19.52
N ASP A 439 -3.61 -2.29 18.50
CA ASP A 439 -4.02 -2.45 17.11
C ASP A 439 -4.16 -3.95 16.79
N GLY A 440 -5.14 -4.27 15.96
CA GLY A 440 -5.53 -5.61 15.58
C GLY A 440 -5.72 -5.78 14.08
N TYR A 441 -5.62 -7.00 13.55
CA TYR A 441 -5.95 -7.29 12.16
C TYR A 441 -6.65 -8.63 11.99
N VAL A 442 -7.78 -8.61 11.28
CA VAL A 442 -8.57 -9.79 10.93
C VAL A 442 -8.37 -10.14 9.45
N ASP A 443 -8.16 -11.42 9.17
CA ASP A 443 -8.18 -11.94 7.80
C ASP A 443 -9.61 -11.91 7.23
N LEU A 444 -9.79 -11.15 6.15
CA LEU A 444 -11.07 -11.02 5.46
C LEU A 444 -11.44 -12.26 4.65
N LEU A 445 -10.49 -13.13 4.33
CA LEU A 445 -10.75 -14.41 3.70
C LEU A 445 -10.95 -15.48 4.77
N ASP A 446 -11.84 -16.44 4.50
CA ASP A 446 -12.02 -17.59 5.38
C ASP A 446 -10.85 -18.55 5.18
N GLN A 447 -10.03 -18.70 6.22
CA GLN A 447 -9.06 -19.79 6.29
C GLN A 447 -9.81 -21.02 6.79
N HIS A 448 -9.76 -22.10 6.00
CA HIS A 448 -10.21 -23.41 6.47
C HIS A 448 -9.24 -23.97 7.51
#